data_AF-A0A2E3DC97-F1
#
_entry.id   AF-A0A2E3DC97-F1
#
_cell.length_a   1.000
_cell.length_b   1.000
_cell.length_c   1.000
_cell.angle_alpha   90.00
_cell.angle_beta   90.00
_cell.angle_gamma   90.00
#
_symmetry.space_group_name_H-M   'P 1'
#
loop_
_entity.id
_entity.type
_entity.pdbx_description
1 polymer ?
#
loop_
_entity_poly.entity_id
_entity_poly.type
_entity_poly.pdbx_seq_one_letter_code
_entity_poly.pdbx_strand_id
1 'polypeptide(L)'
;MNLDVIRSCAERPEPRRLFEAVSLSLEGNDDAKAEICGAMIWASFAAPSSIPVVFDLIFGPRNKISDQNSLGKVLETDLPEGFWHAFRSTLVGPENGYDASSITLAVASLNLFLDPRYAELSECAAKEHPGAAGASKKKIPPMLSMKELKSQPVGSLAGDLHDMWLDNGFDPEVLDRDAIGLRGLAPSLRYLNTRILQMHDVWHLMAGYQTTSLHEMAISAFQLAQFGHNYSAMFLSTVCTMSLLKEPIGFIIVLQNIAEAWQHGCQSPAFMAIDWEKVWHMDIESLRVKYGIRPFSGSFPADLLEKFANKT
;
A
#
# COMPACT_ATOMS: atom_id res chain seq x y z
N MET A 1 -22.05 10.17 -7.52
CA MET A 1 -20.67 10.68 -7.38
C MET A 1 -19.99 10.77 -8.75
N ASN A 2 -19.09 11.74 -8.98
CA ASN A 2 -18.23 11.78 -10.18
C ASN A 2 -16.79 12.20 -9.81
N LEU A 3 -15.84 12.04 -10.73
CA LEU A 3 -14.42 12.35 -10.47
C LEU A 3 -14.15 13.83 -10.21
N ASP A 4 -14.95 14.74 -10.80
CA ASP A 4 -14.72 16.18 -10.67
C ASP A 4 -15.03 16.67 -9.24
N VAL A 5 -16.01 16.05 -8.56
CA VAL A 5 -16.27 16.27 -7.13
C VAL A 5 -15.08 15.81 -6.28
N ILE A 6 -14.57 14.59 -6.50
CA ILE A 6 -13.41 14.07 -5.76
C ILE A 6 -12.18 14.94 -6.01
N ARG A 7 -11.96 15.36 -7.25
CA ARG A 7 -10.89 16.28 -7.66
C ARG A 7 -10.98 17.61 -6.90
N SER A 8 -12.18 18.15 -6.69
CA SER A 8 -12.36 19.38 -5.92
C SER A 8 -12.00 19.23 -4.43
N CYS A 9 -11.97 18.00 -3.90
CA CYS A 9 -11.53 17.69 -2.55
C CYS A 9 -10.05 17.27 -2.47
N ALA A 10 -9.33 17.19 -3.60
CA ALA A 10 -7.93 16.74 -3.66
C ALA A 10 -6.94 17.86 -3.30
N GLU A 11 -7.14 18.40 -2.11
CA GLU A 11 -6.35 19.47 -1.51
C GLU A 11 -5.98 19.13 -0.06
N ARG A 12 -5.16 19.96 0.57
CA ARG A 12 -4.79 19.79 1.98
C ARG A 12 -6.03 19.77 2.87
N PRO A 13 -6.32 18.66 3.55
CA PRO A 13 -7.53 18.55 4.35
C PRO A 13 -7.40 19.31 5.67
N GLU A 14 -8.53 19.77 6.20
CA GLU A 14 -8.62 20.19 7.59
C GLU A 14 -8.76 18.93 8.47
N PRO A 15 -7.85 18.68 9.43
CA PRO A 15 -7.81 17.40 10.15
C PRO A 15 -9.11 16.98 10.83
N ARG A 16 -9.81 17.93 11.47
CA ARG A 16 -11.05 17.63 12.18
C ARG A 16 -12.18 17.30 11.22
N ARG A 17 -12.30 18.06 10.13
CA ARG A 17 -13.28 17.84 9.08
C ARG A 17 -13.07 16.48 8.41
N LEU A 18 -11.82 16.11 8.10
CA LEU A 18 -11.50 14.80 7.54
C LEU A 18 -11.86 13.66 8.51
N PHE A 19 -11.54 13.83 9.79
CA PHE A 19 -11.89 12.84 10.82
C PHE A 19 -13.42 12.64 10.95
N GLU A 20 -14.19 13.74 10.91
CA GLU A 20 -15.65 13.74 10.93
C GLU A 20 -16.22 13.10 9.64
N ALA A 21 -15.60 13.36 8.47
CA ALA A 21 -15.98 12.79 7.19
C ALA A 21 -15.96 11.25 7.20
N VAL A 22 -15.02 10.62 7.90
CA VAL A 22 -15.02 9.15 8.04
C VAL A 22 -16.32 8.66 8.70
N SER A 23 -16.83 9.34 9.73
CA SER A 23 -18.08 8.93 10.40
C SER A 23 -19.27 9.09 9.48
N LEU A 24 -19.36 10.23 8.81
CA LEU A 24 -20.43 10.52 7.85
C LEU A 24 -20.40 9.57 6.66
N SER A 25 -19.21 9.13 6.22
CA SER A 25 -19.08 8.17 5.13
C SER A 25 -19.75 6.83 5.45
N LEU A 26 -19.62 6.35 6.70
CA LEU A 26 -20.25 5.12 7.20
C LEU A 26 -21.77 5.24 7.25
N GLU A 27 -22.30 6.45 7.43
CA GLU A 27 -23.73 6.77 7.34
C GLU A 27 -24.23 6.91 5.89
N GLY A 28 -23.34 6.71 4.91
CA GLY A 28 -23.66 6.74 3.49
C GLY A 28 -23.50 8.11 2.84
N ASN A 29 -22.95 9.13 3.54
CA ASN A 29 -22.75 10.47 2.98
C ASN A 29 -21.72 10.45 1.85
N ASP A 30 -22.16 10.77 0.63
CA ASP A 30 -21.34 10.73 -0.58
C ASP A 30 -20.27 11.83 -0.60
N ASP A 31 -20.58 13.04 -0.16
CA ASP A 31 -19.60 14.14 -0.10
C ASP A 31 -18.46 13.82 0.88
N ALA A 32 -18.78 13.17 2.00
CA ALA A 32 -17.81 12.70 2.96
C ALA A 32 -16.89 11.60 2.36
N LYS A 33 -17.42 10.69 1.55
CA LYS A 33 -16.61 9.70 0.82
C LYS A 33 -15.68 10.39 -0.20
N ALA A 34 -16.17 11.43 -0.88
CA ALA A 34 -15.34 12.22 -1.79
C ALA A 34 -14.24 12.99 -1.06
N GLU A 35 -14.52 13.53 0.13
CA GLU A 35 -13.55 14.20 0.98
C GLU A 35 -12.42 13.24 1.41
N ILE A 36 -12.76 12.01 1.81
CA ILE A 36 -11.78 10.96 2.11
C ILE A 36 -10.91 10.65 0.88
N CYS A 37 -11.53 10.39 -0.28
CA CYS A 37 -10.78 10.07 -1.50
C CYS A 37 -9.89 11.23 -1.96
N GLY A 38 -10.39 12.47 -1.88
CA GLY A 38 -9.64 13.68 -2.21
C GLY A 38 -8.41 13.84 -1.31
N ALA A 39 -8.58 13.73 0.01
CA ALA A 39 -7.47 13.80 0.96
C ALA A 39 -6.41 12.71 0.71
N MET A 40 -6.83 11.49 0.40
CA MET A 40 -5.93 10.39 0.03
C MET A 40 -5.16 10.69 -1.25
N ILE A 41 -5.83 11.20 -2.30
CA ILE A 41 -5.19 11.59 -3.56
C ILE A 41 -4.16 12.70 -3.33
N TRP A 42 -4.52 13.75 -2.57
CA TRP A 42 -3.61 14.83 -2.25
C TRP A 42 -2.36 14.32 -1.52
N ALA A 43 -2.53 13.55 -0.45
CA ALA A 43 -1.40 13.00 0.30
C ALA A 43 -0.52 12.10 -0.59
N SER A 44 -1.14 11.26 -1.42
CA SER A 44 -0.43 10.25 -2.20
C SER A 44 0.26 10.79 -3.43
N PHE A 45 -0.28 11.82 -4.10
CA PHE A 45 0.21 12.29 -5.39
C PHE A 45 0.76 13.73 -5.37
N ALA A 46 0.52 14.49 -4.31
CA ALA A 46 0.99 15.88 -4.18
C ALA A 46 1.89 16.11 -2.96
N ALA A 47 1.60 15.47 -1.84
CA ALA A 47 2.17 15.82 -0.54
C ALA A 47 2.63 14.58 0.26
N PRO A 48 3.63 13.82 -0.19
CA PRO A 48 3.94 12.50 0.36
C PRO A 48 4.34 12.50 1.85
N SER A 49 4.87 13.61 2.38
CA SER A 49 5.19 13.72 3.81
C SER A 49 3.94 13.79 4.71
N SER A 50 2.76 14.06 4.15
CA SER A 50 1.49 14.09 4.89
C SER A 50 0.82 12.72 5.01
N ILE A 51 1.27 11.72 4.23
CA ILE A 51 0.67 10.39 4.16
C ILE A 51 0.43 9.78 5.56
N PRO A 52 1.41 9.73 6.49
CA PRO A 52 1.17 9.12 7.80
C PRO A 52 0.04 9.80 8.58
N VAL A 53 -0.04 11.13 8.53
CA VAL A 53 -1.05 11.90 9.28
C VAL A 53 -2.43 11.75 8.64
N VAL A 54 -2.53 11.87 7.30
CA VAL A 54 -3.80 11.74 6.58
C VAL A 54 -4.35 10.32 6.72
N PHE A 55 -3.52 9.30 6.55
CA PHE A 55 -3.96 7.92 6.70
C PHE A 55 -4.30 7.58 8.15
N ASP A 56 -3.58 8.12 9.15
CA ASP A 56 -3.97 7.94 10.55
C ASP A 56 -5.30 8.63 10.89
N LEU A 57 -5.59 9.80 10.32
CA LEU A 57 -6.91 10.46 10.48
C LEU A 57 -8.06 9.63 9.90
N ILE A 58 -7.81 8.92 8.78
CA ILE A 58 -8.83 8.14 8.08
C ILE A 58 -8.98 6.73 8.70
N PHE A 59 -7.87 6.07 8.96
CA PHE A 59 -7.76 4.63 9.24
C PHE A 59 -7.30 4.30 10.66
N GLY A 60 -6.81 5.30 11.40
CA GLY A 60 -6.39 5.16 12.78
C GLY A 60 -7.55 4.93 13.75
N PRO A 61 -7.24 4.60 15.01
CA PRO A 61 -8.26 4.37 16.03
C PRO A 61 -9.07 5.64 16.33
N ARG A 62 -10.40 5.51 16.31
CA ARG A 62 -11.36 6.63 16.44
C ARG A 62 -11.35 7.37 17.77
N ASN A 63 -10.57 6.93 18.75
CA ASN A 63 -10.50 7.54 20.08
C ASN A 63 -9.33 8.54 20.23
N LYS A 64 -8.62 8.87 19.12
CA LYS A 64 -7.40 9.68 19.14
C LYS A 64 -7.43 10.80 18.09
N ILE A 65 -8.23 11.85 18.30
CA ILE A 65 -7.77 13.17 17.83
C ILE A 65 -6.86 13.70 18.93
N SER A 66 -5.57 13.79 18.65
CA SER A 66 -4.59 14.46 19.51
C SER A 66 -3.89 15.58 18.74
N ASP A 67 -3.20 16.49 19.44
CA ASP A 67 -2.38 17.54 18.80
C ASP A 67 -1.30 16.97 17.83
N GLN A 68 -1.00 15.66 17.93
CA GLN A 68 -0.11 14.94 17.02
C GLN A 68 -0.69 14.73 15.61
N ASN A 69 -2.00 14.90 15.42
CA ASN A 69 -2.66 14.80 14.12
C ASN A 69 -2.68 16.15 13.38
N SER A 70 -1.85 17.11 13.80
CA SER A 70 -1.70 18.38 13.09
C SER A 70 -0.89 18.19 11.81
N LEU A 71 -1.50 18.51 10.67
CA LEU A 71 -0.77 18.73 9.43
C LEU A 71 0.03 20.02 9.62
N GLY A 72 1.33 19.91 9.93
CA GLY A 72 2.23 21.05 10.08
C GLY A 72 2.46 21.80 8.77
N LYS A 73 3.65 22.38 8.57
CA LYS A 73 4.02 22.90 7.24
C LYS A 73 4.36 21.72 6.33
N VAL A 74 3.44 21.38 5.44
CA VAL A 74 3.61 20.31 4.44
C VAL A 74 4.09 20.94 3.14
N LEU A 75 5.12 20.38 2.53
CA LEU A 75 5.51 20.71 1.16
C LEU A 75 4.66 19.87 0.20
N GLU A 76 4.16 20.51 -0.83
CA GLU A 76 3.27 19.89 -1.82
C GLU A 76 3.60 20.38 -3.23
N THR A 77 3.12 19.64 -4.22
CA THR A 77 3.14 20.01 -5.63
C THR A 77 1.75 20.04 -6.22
N ASP A 78 1.56 20.76 -7.31
CA ASP A 78 0.29 20.75 -8.02
C ASP A 78 0.05 19.40 -8.70
N LEU A 79 -1.22 19.04 -8.86
CA LEU A 79 -1.66 17.91 -9.68
C LEU A 79 -2.10 18.44 -11.06
N PRO A 80 -1.25 18.35 -12.10
CA PRO A 80 -1.53 18.98 -13.38
C PRO A 80 -2.70 18.28 -14.11
N GLU A 81 -3.29 18.95 -15.12
CA GLU A 81 -4.37 18.35 -15.94
C GLU A 81 -3.96 17.01 -16.57
N GLY A 82 -2.69 16.87 -16.95
CA GLY A 82 -2.14 15.61 -17.46
C GLY A 82 -2.27 14.46 -16.47
N PHE A 83 -2.06 14.72 -15.18
CA PHE A 83 -2.30 13.73 -14.12
C PHE A 83 -3.77 13.34 -14.06
N TRP A 84 -4.69 14.31 -14.02
CA TRP A 84 -6.12 14.02 -13.93
C TRP A 84 -6.66 13.25 -15.15
N HIS A 85 -6.14 13.54 -16.33
CA HIS A 85 -6.45 12.79 -17.55
C HIS A 85 -5.96 11.33 -17.44
N ALA A 86 -4.70 11.13 -17.05
CA ALA A 86 -4.14 9.80 -16.86
C ALA A 86 -4.86 9.02 -15.74
N PHE A 87 -5.13 9.67 -14.61
CA PHE A 87 -5.86 9.11 -13.48
C PHE A 87 -7.26 8.66 -13.89
N ARG A 88 -8.00 9.47 -14.66
CA ARG A 88 -9.31 9.08 -15.21
C ARG A 88 -9.21 7.81 -16.06
N SER A 89 -8.22 7.71 -16.96
CA SER A 89 -7.98 6.50 -17.75
C SER A 89 -7.67 5.29 -16.87
N THR A 90 -6.84 5.47 -15.83
CA THR A 90 -6.54 4.41 -14.86
C THR A 90 -7.80 3.95 -14.13
N LEU A 91 -8.67 4.88 -13.71
CA LEU A 91 -9.94 4.56 -13.05
C LEU A 91 -10.90 3.80 -13.97
N VAL A 92 -10.96 4.14 -15.26
CA VAL A 92 -11.77 3.41 -16.26
C VAL A 92 -11.24 1.98 -16.41
N GLY A 93 -9.93 1.82 -16.60
CA GLY A 93 -9.28 0.52 -16.74
C GLY A 93 -9.61 -0.22 -18.04
N PRO A 94 -9.01 -1.40 -18.25
CA PRO A 94 -9.26 -2.24 -19.42
C PRO A 94 -10.64 -2.92 -19.35
N GLU A 95 -11.15 -3.38 -20.49
CA GLU A 95 -12.49 -4.02 -20.60
C GLU A 95 -12.65 -5.24 -19.68
N ASN A 96 -11.62 -6.06 -19.54
CA ASN A 96 -11.64 -7.28 -18.72
C ASN A 96 -11.36 -7.02 -17.23
N GLY A 97 -11.22 -5.76 -16.82
CA GLY A 97 -10.72 -5.41 -15.50
C GLY A 97 -9.22 -5.63 -15.36
N TYR A 98 -8.68 -5.19 -14.22
CA TYR A 98 -7.26 -5.34 -13.93
C TYR A 98 -6.96 -6.67 -13.23
N ASP A 99 -5.83 -7.27 -13.58
CA ASP A 99 -5.09 -8.19 -12.73
C ASP A 99 -4.07 -7.43 -11.86
N ALA A 100 -3.40 -8.13 -10.94
CA ALA A 100 -2.45 -7.54 -10.01
C ALA A 100 -1.25 -6.84 -10.70
N SER A 101 -0.76 -7.38 -11.82
CA SER A 101 0.36 -6.80 -12.57
C SER A 101 -0.09 -5.57 -13.36
N SER A 102 -1.23 -5.65 -14.04
CA SER A 102 -1.73 -4.56 -14.88
C SER A 102 -2.21 -3.35 -14.08
N ILE A 103 -2.89 -3.53 -12.94
CA ILE A 103 -3.21 -2.40 -12.04
C ILE A 103 -1.92 -1.76 -11.52
N THR A 104 -0.91 -2.58 -11.19
CA THR A 104 0.34 -2.08 -10.63
C THR A 104 1.08 -1.20 -11.61
N LEU A 105 1.20 -1.65 -12.85
CA LEU A 105 1.81 -0.86 -13.91
C LEU A 105 1.01 0.42 -14.19
N ALA A 106 -0.33 0.35 -14.23
CA ALA A 106 -1.18 1.51 -14.50
C ALA A 106 -1.07 2.60 -13.42
N VAL A 107 -1.06 2.20 -12.13
CA VAL A 107 -0.88 3.13 -11.01
C VAL A 107 0.55 3.69 -10.99
N ALA A 108 1.57 2.83 -11.16
CA ALA A 108 2.97 3.29 -11.18
C ALA A 108 3.23 4.29 -12.30
N SER A 109 2.57 4.13 -13.45
CA SER A 109 2.68 5.03 -14.62
C SER A 109 2.14 6.43 -14.36
N LEU A 110 1.30 6.64 -13.33
CA LEU A 110 0.82 7.97 -12.94
C LEU A 110 1.97 8.91 -12.54
N ASN A 111 3.09 8.35 -12.05
CA ASN A 111 4.29 9.13 -11.72
C ASN A 111 4.83 9.95 -12.89
N LEU A 112 4.62 9.51 -14.14
CA LEU A 112 5.07 10.22 -15.34
C LEU A 112 4.35 11.57 -15.53
N PHE A 113 3.23 11.76 -14.86
CA PHE A 113 2.38 12.95 -14.98
C PHE A 113 2.41 13.83 -13.74
N LEU A 114 3.21 13.50 -12.73
CA LEU A 114 3.37 14.32 -11.53
C LEU A 114 4.39 15.44 -11.76
N ASP A 115 4.32 16.47 -10.92
CA ASP A 115 5.33 17.53 -10.89
C ASP A 115 6.74 16.91 -10.64
N PRO A 116 7.79 17.32 -11.37
CA PRO A 116 9.14 16.78 -11.19
C PRO A 116 9.67 16.86 -9.75
N ARG A 117 9.21 17.84 -8.96
CA ARG A 117 9.59 18.00 -7.54
C ARG A 117 9.01 16.92 -6.64
N TYR A 118 7.95 16.23 -7.07
CA TYR A 118 7.30 15.16 -6.28
C TYR A 118 8.28 14.04 -5.92
N ALA A 119 9.23 13.72 -6.81
CA ALA A 119 10.26 12.71 -6.54
C ALA A 119 11.17 13.09 -5.37
N GLU A 120 11.53 14.37 -5.23
CA GLU A 120 12.33 14.86 -4.11
C GLU A 120 11.52 14.85 -2.81
N LEU A 121 10.27 15.29 -2.85
CA LEU A 121 9.37 15.24 -1.68
C LEU A 121 9.18 13.80 -1.19
N SER A 122 9.06 12.86 -2.13
CA SER A 122 8.92 11.43 -1.84
C SER A 122 10.16 10.85 -1.15
N GLU A 123 11.36 11.22 -1.61
CA GLU A 123 12.61 10.82 -0.98
C GLU A 123 12.76 11.40 0.44
N CYS A 124 12.31 12.64 0.66
CA CYS A 124 12.30 13.25 2.00
C CYS A 124 11.32 12.53 2.93
N ALA A 125 10.08 12.28 2.48
CA ALA A 125 9.09 11.52 3.25
C ALA A 125 9.62 10.12 3.63
N ALA A 126 10.24 9.42 2.68
CA ALA A 126 10.86 8.12 2.93
C ALA A 126 12.01 8.17 3.96
N LYS A 127 12.78 9.26 4.04
CA LYS A 127 13.84 9.41 5.06
C LYS A 127 13.29 9.63 6.46
N GLU A 128 12.15 10.32 6.55
CA GLU A 128 11.52 10.68 7.82
C GLU A 128 10.70 9.54 8.42
N HIS A 129 10.20 8.62 7.59
CA HIS A 129 9.40 7.50 8.08
C HIS A 129 10.21 6.54 8.98
N PRO A 130 9.77 6.26 10.22
CA PRO A 130 10.52 5.42 11.16
C PRO A 130 10.87 4.02 10.62
N GLY A 131 9.93 3.38 9.92
CA GLY A 131 10.17 2.06 9.31
C GLY A 131 11.12 2.04 8.11
N ALA A 132 11.47 3.22 7.59
CA ALA A 132 12.46 3.39 6.54
C ALA A 132 13.81 3.91 7.10
N ALA A 133 13.98 3.91 8.43
CA ALA A 133 15.18 4.41 9.08
C ALA A 133 16.46 3.84 8.46
N GLY A 134 17.31 4.77 8.00
CA GLY A 134 18.61 4.47 7.40
C GLY A 134 18.56 3.90 5.98
N ALA A 135 17.40 3.83 5.31
CA ALA A 135 17.25 3.26 3.97
C ALA A 135 18.29 3.79 2.96
N SER A 136 18.54 5.10 2.94
CA SER A 136 19.54 5.73 2.06
C SER A 136 20.98 5.20 2.19
N LYS A 137 21.32 4.57 3.32
CA LYS A 137 22.66 4.03 3.61
C LYS A 137 22.71 2.50 3.54
N LYS A 138 21.56 1.83 3.40
CA LYS A 138 21.50 0.36 3.37
C LYS A 138 21.91 -0.15 2.01
N LYS A 139 22.62 -1.29 2.00
CA LYS A 139 22.90 -2.04 0.78
C LYS A 139 21.68 -2.90 0.45
N ILE A 140 21.34 -2.95 -0.84
CA ILE A 140 20.28 -3.82 -1.34
C ILE A 140 20.77 -5.27 -1.22
N PRO A 141 20.00 -6.17 -0.56
CA PRO A 141 20.34 -7.59 -0.52
C PRO A 141 20.33 -8.22 -1.93
N PRO A 142 21.11 -9.29 -2.16
CA PRO A 142 21.06 -10.07 -3.40
C PRO A 142 19.64 -10.51 -3.76
N MET A 143 19.39 -10.82 -5.03
CA MET A 143 18.13 -11.43 -5.45
C MET A 143 17.93 -12.77 -4.74
N LEU A 144 16.68 -13.08 -4.41
CA LEU A 144 16.34 -14.37 -3.84
C LEU A 144 16.52 -15.45 -4.91
N SER A 145 17.13 -16.57 -4.54
CA SER A 145 17.42 -17.66 -5.45
C SER A 145 16.42 -18.79 -5.25
N MET A 146 15.73 -19.21 -6.32
CA MET A 146 14.83 -20.38 -6.28
C MET A 146 15.55 -21.63 -5.78
N LYS A 147 16.82 -21.79 -6.16
CA LYS A 147 17.66 -22.90 -5.70
C LYS A 147 17.92 -22.83 -4.19
N GLU A 148 18.18 -21.64 -3.66
CA GLU A 148 18.41 -21.45 -2.22
C GLU A 148 17.14 -21.71 -1.43
N LEU A 149 15.99 -21.18 -1.86
CA LEU A 149 14.70 -21.39 -1.21
C LEU A 149 14.34 -22.88 -1.18
N LYS A 150 14.45 -23.57 -2.32
CA LYS A 150 14.20 -25.02 -2.44
C LYS A 150 15.10 -25.89 -1.57
N SER A 151 16.31 -25.41 -1.25
CA SER A 151 17.27 -26.17 -0.44
C SER A 151 16.97 -26.15 1.07
N GLN A 152 16.04 -25.30 1.50
CA GLN A 152 15.66 -25.18 2.91
C GLN A 152 14.76 -26.36 3.36
N PRO A 153 14.63 -26.60 4.68
CA PRO A 153 13.76 -27.66 5.19
C PRO A 153 12.31 -27.52 4.72
N VAL A 154 11.62 -28.66 4.55
CA VAL A 154 10.17 -28.69 4.27
C VAL A 154 9.42 -28.05 5.44
N GLY A 155 8.43 -27.20 5.15
CA GLY A 155 7.65 -26.44 6.15
C GLY A 155 8.42 -25.27 6.77
N SER A 156 9.56 -24.89 6.19
CA SER A 156 10.25 -23.64 6.51
C SER A 156 9.65 -22.47 5.74
N LEU A 157 9.85 -21.24 6.22
CA LEU A 157 9.41 -20.01 5.54
C LEU A 157 9.87 -19.96 4.08
N ALA A 158 11.10 -20.36 3.79
CA ALA A 158 11.61 -20.38 2.43
C ALA A 158 11.00 -21.50 1.57
N GLY A 159 10.69 -22.66 2.17
CA GLY A 159 9.93 -23.71 1.50
C GLY A 159 8.53 -23.23 1.13
N ASP A 160 7.82 -22.62 2.07
CA ASP A 160 6.47 -22.08 1.85
C ASP A 160 6.47 -20.95 0.81
N LEU A 161 7.49 -20.08 0.81
CA LEU A 161 7.67 -19.05 -0.22
C LEU A 161 7.91 -19.66 -1.60
N HIS A 162 8.77 -20.67 -1.68
CA HIS A 162 9.06 -21.37 -2.94
C HIS A 162 7.79 -22.01 -3.52
N ASP A 163 7.02 -22.70 -2.68
CA ASP A 163 5.80 -23.39 -3.12
C ASP A 163 4.73 -22.37 -3.56
N MET A 164 4.57 -21.27 -2.82
CA MET A 164 3.67 -20.17 -3.22
C MET A 164 4.05 -19.57 -4.58
N TRP A 165 5.35 -19.38 -4.85
CA TRP A 165 5.80 -18.88 -6.16
C TRP A 165 5.55 -19.87 -7.29
N LEU A 166 5.77 -21.17 -7.06
CA LEU A 166 5.46 -22.19 -8.05
C LEU A 166 3.95 -22.26 -8.36
N ASP A 167 3.11 -22.22 -7.33
CA ASP A 167 1.64 -22.31 -7.47
C ASP A 167 1.07 -21.10 -8.21
N ASN A 168 1.64 -19.90 -7.98
CA ASN A 168 1.24 -18.67 -8.66
C ASN A 168 1.89 -18.49 -10.05
N GLY A 169 2.72 -19.45 -10.50
CA GLY A 169 3.46 -19.34 -11.76
C GLY A 169 4.45 -18.16 -11.78
N PHE A 170 4.90 -17.74 -10.60
CA PHE A 170 5.77 -16.59 -10.43
C PHE A 170 7.24 -17.02 -10.49
N ASP A 171 8.04 -16.29 -11.27
CA ASP A 171 9.48 -16.46 -11.32
C ASP A 171 10.15 -15.19 -10.76
N PRO A 172 10.81 -15.25 -9.59
CA PRO A 172 11.51 -14.11 -9.01
C PRO A 172 12.67 -13.60 -9.87
N GLU A 173 13.19 -14.41 -10.80
CA GLU A 173 14.19 -14.00 -11.78
C GLU A 173 13.57 -13.13 -12.90
N VAL A 174 12.24 -13.09 -13.02
CA VAL A 174 11.48 -12.28 -14.01
C VAL A 174 11.15 -10.87 -13.51
N LEU A 175 11.22 -10.61 -12.19
CA LEU A 175 11.22 -9.23 -11.66
C LEU A 175 12.56 -8.56 -11.99
N ASP A 176 12.73 -8.17 -13.24
CA ASP A 176 13.86 -7.37 -13.69
C ASP A 176 13.75 -5.97 -13.07
N ARG A 177 14.45 -5.78 -11.95
CA ARG A 177 14.58 -4.50 -11.23
C ARG A 177 15.10 -3.38 -12.12
N ASP A 178 15.82 -3.72 -13.18
CA ASP A 178 16.37 -2.77 -14.13
C ASP A 178 15.30 -2.34 -15.14
N ALA A 179 14.43 -3.26 -15.56
CA ALA A 179 13.30 -2.97 -16.46
C ALA A 179 12.26 -2.03 -15.84
N ILE A 180 12.04 -2.09 -14.53
CA ILE A 180 11.11 -1.20 -13.79
C ILE A 180 11.77 0.10 -13.28
N GLY A 181 13.01 0.40 -13.69
CA GLY A 181 13.64 1.70 -13.48
C GLY A 181 14.07 2.01 -12.03
N LEU A 182 14.07 1.04 -11.12
CA LEU A 182 14.39 1.28 -9.69
C LEU A 182 15.78 1.88 -9.48
N ARG A 183 16.74 1.56 -10.36
CA ARG A 183 18.11 2.10 -10.28
C ARG A 183 18.14 3.63 -10.33
N GLY A 184 17.21 4.24 -11.05
CA GLY A 184 17.10 5.69 -11.23
C GLY A 184 16.47 6.43 -10.04
N LEU A 185 15.90 5.70 -9.07
CA LEU A 185 15.32 6.31 -7.89
C LEU A 185 16.38 6.84 -6.93
N ALA A 186 15.99 7.86 -6.15
CA ALA A 186 16.79 8.38 -5.05
C ALA A 186 17.08 7.29 -4.00
N PRO A 187 18.17 7.42 -3.20
CA PRO A 187 18.69 6.31 -2.41
C PRO A 187 17.71 5.62 -1.46
N SER A 188 16.89 6.37 -0.69
CA SER A 188 15.91 5.76 0.21
C SER A 188 14.80 5.06 -0.57
N LEU A 189 14.23 5.73 -1.58
CA LEU A 189 13.19 5.16 -2.42
C LEU A 189 13.66 3.91 -3.16
N ARG A 190 14.89 3.92 -3.69
CA ARG A 190 15.49 2.77 -4.36
C ARG A 190 15.60 1.58 -3.42
N TYR A 191 16.12 1.79 -2.21
CA TYR A 191 16.22 0.71 -1.22
C TYR A 191 14.83 0.17 -0.85
N LEU A 192 13.88 1.06 -0.51
CA LEU A 192 12.54 0.67 -0.09
C LEU A 192 11.82 -0.12 -1.16
N ASN A 193 11.66 0.43 -2.36
CA ASN A 193 10.94 -0.24 -3.45
C ASN A 193 11.60 -1.58 -3.80
N THR A 194 12.93 -1.64 -3.82
CA THR A 194 13.63 -2.92 -4.09
C THR A 194 13.37 -3.95 -3.01
N ARG A 195 13.45 -3.55 -1.73
CA ARG A 195 13.26 -4.48 -0.61
C ARG A 195 11.80 -4.91 -0.48
N ILE A 196 10.87 -4.01 -0.76
CA ILE A 196 9.43 -4.29 -0.79
C ILE A 196 9.13 -5.34 -1.84
N LEU A 197 9.59 -5.18 -3.08
CA LEU A 197 9.40 -6.20 -4.12
C LEU A 197 10.04 -7.54 -3.75
N GLN A 198 11.19 -7.53 -3.08
CA GLN A 198 11.83 -8.77 -2.61
C GLN A 198 11.02 -9.51 -1.55
N MET A 199 10.40 -8.76 -0.63
CA MET A 199 9.84 -9.30 0.61
C MET A 199 8.32 -9.29 0.64
N HIS A 200 7.65 -8.75 -0.37
CA HIS A 200 6.19 -8.64 -0.44
C HIS A 200 5.50 -9.96 -0.09
N ASP A 201 5.90 -11.02 -0.78
CA ASP A 201 5.38 -12.37 -0.62
C ASP A 201 5.75 -13.01 0.72
N VAL A 202 6.92 -12.68 1.25
CA VAL A 202 7.32 -13.08 2.61
C VAL A 202 6.41 -12.41 3.64
N TRP A 203 6.03 -11.16 3.40
CA TRP A 203 5.13 -10.42 4.28
C TRP A 203 3.70 -10.91 4.17
N HIS A 204 3.24 -11.39 3.01
CA HIS A 204 1.99 -12.14 2.90
C HIS A 204 1.96 -13.31 3.88
N LEU A 205 2.96 -14.20 3.77
CA LEU A 205 3.08 -15.38 4.62
C LEU A 205 3.16 -15.02 6.11
N MET A 206 4.08 -14.11 6.46
CA MET A 206 4.35 -13.79 7.86
C MET A 206 3.23 -13.01 8.54
N ALA A 207 2.66 -12.02 7.84
CA ALA A 207 1.58 -11.20 8.37
C ALA A 207 0.18 -11.81 8.14
N GLY A 208 0.08 -12.97 7.46
CA GLY A 208 -1.17 -13.72 7.35
C GLY A 208 -2.13 -13.22 6.26
N TYR A 209 -1.61 -12.60 5.20
CA TYR A 209 -2.40 -12.17 4.05
C TYR A 209 -2.35 -13.21 2.93
N GLN A 210 -3.51 -13.70 2.52
CA GLN A 210 -3.70 -14.42 1.25
C GLN A 210 -3.42 -13.54 0.02
N THR A 211 -3.16 -14.13 -1.14
CA THR A 211 -2.95 -13.44 -2.43
C THR A 211 -4.26 -13.24 -3.19
N THR A 212 -5.25 -12.64 -2.51
CA THR A 212 -6.57 -12.29 -3.08
C THR A 212 -6.69 -10.79 -3.21
N SER A 213 -7.57 -10.31 -4.08
CA SER A 213 -7.76 -8.89 -4.40
C SER A 213 -8.00 -8.02 -3.15
N LEU A 214 -8.84 -8.50 -2.22
CA LEU A 214 -9.11 -7.77 -0.98
C LEU A 214 -7.87 -7.73 -0.06
N HIS A 215 -7.12 -8.81 -0.01
CA HIS A 215 -5.90 -8.88 0.80
C HIS A 215 -4.71 -8.18 0.17
N GLU A 216 -4.66 -7.99 -1.16
CA GLU A 216 -3.67 -7.11 -1.81
C GLU A 216 -3.89 -5.64 -1.41
N MET A 217 -5.15 -5.21 -1.28
CA MET A 217 -5.48 -3.90 -0.70
C MET A 217 -5.07 -3.84 0.78
N ALA A 218 -5.35 -4.89 1.54
CA ALA A 218 -5.02 -4.95 2.95
C ALA A 218 -3.50 -4.89 3.19
N ILE A 219 -2.71 -5.73 2.51
CA ILE A 219 -1.26 -5.74 2.66
C ILE A 219 -0.66 -4.41 2.18
N SER A 220 -1.22 -3.77 1.14
CA SER A 220 -0.78 -2.43 0.74
C SER A 220 -0.92 -1.41 1.87
N ALA A 221 -2.01 -1.47 2.65
CA ALA A 221 -2.20 -0.63 3.82
C ALA A 221 -1.23 -0.98 4.97
N PHE A 222 -1.00 -2.27 5.20
CA PHE A 222 -0.02 -2.75 6.17
C PHE A 222 1.40 -2.25 5.85
N GLN A 223 1.81 -2.38 4.59
CA GLN A 223 3.10 -1.92 4.06
C GLN A 223 3.23 -0.40 4.21
N LEU A 224 2.17 0.33 3.88
CA LEU A 224 2.16 1.78 4.03
C LEU A 224 2.37 2.21 5.48
N ALA A 225 1.67 1.58 6.43
CA ALA A 225 1.84 1.85 7.86
C ALA A 225 3.24 1.47 8.36
N GLN A 226 3.80 0.36 7.87
CA GLN A 226 5.09 -0.15 8.33
C GLN A 226 6.26 0.70 7.85
N PHE A 227 6.26 1.20 6.61
CA PHE A 227 7.46 1.83 6.03
C PHE A 227 7.19 2.99 5.07
N GLY A 228 5.97 3.54 5.05
CA GLY A 228 5.66 4.77 4.31
C GLY A 228 5.80 4.60 2.80
N HIS A 229 5.46 3.43 2.26
CA HIS A 229 5.63 3.14 0.84
C HIS A 229 4.73 3.99 -0.06
N ASN A 230 5.30 4.98 -0.75
CA ASN A 230 4.54 5.92 -1.59
C ASN A 230 3.64 5.23 -2.61
N TYR A 231 4.11 4.17 -3.28
CA TYR A 231 3.28 3.43 -4.23
C TYR A 231 2.06 2.79 -3.56
N SER A 232 2.18 2.24 -2.35
CA SER A 232 1.01 1.73 -1.62
C SER A 232 -0.02 2.83 -1.36
N ALA A 233 0.40 4.06 -1.04
CA ALA A 233 -0.54 5.18 -0.87
C ALA A 233 -1.27 5.53 -2.19
N MET A 234 -0.54 5.57 -3.31
CA MET A 234 -1.11 5.78 -4.64
C MET A 234 -2.11 4.69 -5.03
N PHE A 235 -1.73 3.43 -4.81
CA PHE A 235 -2.57 2.27 -5.08
C PHE A 235 -3.86 2.32 -4.26
N LEU A 236 -3.76 2.51 -2.95
CA LEU A 236 -4.91 2.61 -2.04
C LEU A 236 -5.84 3.77 -2.41
N SER A 237 -5.28 4.94 -2.72
CA SER A 237 -6.06 6.10 -3.19
C SER A 237 -6.80 5.81 -4.49
N THR A 238 -6.14 5.10 -5.41
CA THR A 238 -6.73 4.70 -6.70
C THR A 238 -7.88 3.71 -6.49
N VAL A 239 -7.67 2.62 -5.74
CA VAL A 239 -8.70 1.59 -5.54
C VAL A 239 -9.89 2.11 -4.71
N CYS A 240 -9.65 2.99 -3.72
CA CYS A 240 -10.74 3.67 -3.00
C CYS A 240 -11.56 4.55 -3.95
N THR A 241 -10.90 5.32 -4.81
CA THR A 241 -11.59 6.16 -5.80
C THR A 241 -12.36 5.33 -6.81
N MET A 242 -11.76 4.24 -7.32
CA MET A 242 -12.45 3.29 -8.20
C MET A 242 -13.68 2.69 -7.53
N SER A 243 -13.55 2.25 -6.28
CA SER A 243 -14.65 1.68 -5.52
C SER A 243 -15.76 2.70 -5.32
N LEU A 244 -15.45 3.95 -4.95
CA LEU A 244 -16.47 4.99 -4.79
C LEU A 244 -17.22 5.30 -6.10
N LEU A 245 -16.53 5.30 -7.24
CA LEU A 245 -17.12 5.68 -8.52
C LEU A 245 -17.87 4.55 -9.21
N LYS A 246 -17.38 3.31 -9.10
CA LYS A 246 -17.93 2.15 -9.80
C LYS A 246 -18.86 1.31 -8.93
N GLU A 247 -18.48 1.10 -7.68
CA GLU A 247 -19.16 0.20 -6.74
C GLU A 247 -19.38 0.87 -5.36
N PRO A 248 -20.22 1.92 -5.26
CA PRO A 248 -20.34 2.72 -4.04
C PRO A 248 -20.73 1.92 -2.78
N ILE A 249 -21.40 0.79 -2.95
CA ILE A 249 -21.75 -0.13 -1.87
C ILE A 249 -20.50 -0.84 -1.33
N GLY A 250 -19.57 -1.22 -2.21
CA GLY A 250 -18.30 -1.85 -1.85
C GLY A 250 -17.31 -0.89 -1.17
N PHE A 251 -17.51 0.42 -1.30
CA PHE A 251 -16.59 1.42 -0.74
C PHE A 251 -16.37 1.27 0.77
N ILE A 252 -17.43 0.99 1.53
CA ILE A 252 -17.32 0.81 2.99
C ILE A 252 -16.51 -0.44 3.34
N ILE A 253 -16.66 -1.52 2.56
CA ILE A 253 -15.89 -2.76 2.76
C ILE A 253 -14.40 -2.49 2.50
N VAL A 254 -14.09 -1.80 1.40
CA VAL A 254 -12.71 -1.40 1.07
C VAL A 254 -12.13 -0.51 2.17
N LEU A 255 -12.87 0.50 2.64
CA LEU A 255 -12.42 1.41 3.67
C LEU A 255 -12.13 0.69 5.01
N GLN A 256 -13.04 -0.20 5.43
CA GLN A 256 -12.89 -0.99 6.65
C GLN A 256 -11.70 -1.96 6.55
N ASN A 257 -11.54 -2.65 5.42
CA ASN A 257 -10.42 -3.57 5.19
C ASN A 257 -9.06 -2.84 5.24
N ILE A 258 -8.98 -1.65 4.64
CA ILE A 258 -7.79 -0.78 4.72
C ILE A 258 -7.56 -0.32 6.16
N ALA A 259 -8.62 0.08 6.89
CA ALA A 259 -8.51 0.52 8.27
C ALA A 259 -7.92 -0.56 9.20
N GLU A 260 -8.44 -1.78 9.10
CA GLU A 260 -7.99 -2.93 9.88
C GLU A 260 -6.53 -3.26 9.57
N ALA A 261 -6.15 -3.25 8.29
CA ALA A 261 -4.79 -3.58 7.88
C ALA A 261 -3.78 -2.47 8.17
N TRP A 262 -4.19 -1.19 8.09
CA TRP A 262 -3.41 -0.05 8.57
C TRP A 262 -3.09 -0.21 10.06
N GLN A 263 -4.12 -0.46 10.89
CA GLN A 263 -3.94 -0.67 12.33
C GLN A 263 -3.07 -1.89 12.63
N HIS A 264 -3.25 -2.98 11.87
CA HIS A 264 -2.39 -4.16 11.96
C HIS A 264 -0.92 -3.80 11.67
N GLY A 265 -0.66 -3.01 10.64
CA GLY A 265 0.66 -2.48 10.32
C GLY A 265 1.22 -1.63 11.44
N CYS A 266 0.48 -0.67 11.99
CA CYS A 266 0.93 0.17 13.10
C CYS A 266 1.26 -0.62 14.39
N GLN A 267 0.59 -1.74 14.63
CA GLN A 267 0.75 -2.56 15.84
C GLN A 267 1.78 -3.69 15.67
N SER A 268 2.20 -3.97 14.45
CA SER A 268 3.16 -5.03 14.14
C SER A 268 4.61 -4.62 14.44
N PRO A 269 5.49 -5.57 14.79
CA PRO A 269 6.92 -5.31 14.87
C PRO A 269 7.46 -4.79 13.53
N ALA A 270 8.65 -4.19 13.50
CA ALA A 270 9.21 -3.62 12.27
C ALA A 270 9.69 -4.71 11.29
N PHE A 271 8.87 -5.09 10.30
CA PHE A 271 9.18 -6.16 9.34
C PHE A 271 10.45 -5.88 8.51
N MET A 272 10.69 -4.61 8.18
CA MET A 272 11.88 -4.16 7.44
C MET A 272 13.18 -4.30 8.24
N ALA A 273 13.11 -4.48 9.56
CA ALA A 273 14.25 -4.66 10.45
C ALA A 273 14.64 -6.13 10.65
N ILE A 274 13.79 -7.07 10.23
CA ILE A 274 14.06 -8.50 10.35
C ILE A 274 15.06 -8.92 9.27
N ASP A 275 16.11 -9.62 9.69
CA ASP A 275 17.11 -10.24 8.82
C ASP A 275 16.57 -11.59 8.32
N TRP A 276 15.60 -11.51 7.39
CA TRP A 276 14.84 -12.64 6.86
C TRP A 276 15.74 -13.76 6.34
N GLU A 277 16.85 -13.38 5.71
CA GLU A 277 17.83 -14.29 5.15
C GLU A 277 18.49 -15.22 6.18
N LYS A 278 18.57 -14.80 7.45
CA LYS A 278 19.10 -15.64 8.54
C LYS A 278 18.09 -16.62 9.12
N VAL A 279 16.81 -16.49 8.76
CA VAL A 279 15.72 -17.25 9.38
C VAL A 279 14.89 -18.06 8.39
N TRP A 280 15.29 -18.12 7.12
CA TRP A 280 14.62 -18.91 6.08
C TRP A 280 14.31 -20.36 6.44
N HIS A 281 15.18 -20.99 7.23
CA HIS A 281 15.07 -22.39 7.64
C HIS A 281 14.03 -22.65 8.74
N MET A 282 13.51 -21.60 9.38
CA MET A 282 12.53 -21.71 10.46
C MET A 282 11.12 -21.73 9.90
N ASP A 283 10.18 -22.39 10.58
CA ASP A 283 8.76 -22.38 10.23
C ASP A 283 8.08 -21.05 10.62
N ILE A 284 6.98 -20.74 9.93
CA ILE A 284 6.24 -19.47 10.08
C ILE A 284 5.74 -19.26 11.52
N GLU A 285 5.21 -20.30 12.17
CA GLU A 285 4.64 -20.17 13.52
C GLU A 285 5.72 -19.87 14.57
N SER A 286 6.85 -20.57 14.51
CA SER A 286 8.02 -20.28 15.34
C SER A 286 8.53 -18.86 15.12
N LEU A 287 8.53 -18.37 13.87
CA LEU A 287 8.95 -17.00 13.56
C LEU A 287 7.97 -15.96 14.08
N ARG A 288 6.66 -16.23 13.99
CA ARG A 288 5.63 -15.36 14.57
C ARG A 288 5.79 -15.22 16.08
N VAL A 289 6.01 -16.33 16.78
CA VAL A 289 6.32 -16.31 18.22
C VAL A 289 7.62 -15.54 18.51
N LYS A 290 8.69 -15.83 17.76
CA LYS A 290 10.01 -15.21 17.96
C LYS A 290 10.00 -13.69 17.80
N TYR A 291 9.28 -13.18 16.80
CA TYR A 291 9.25 -11.75 16.49
C TYR A 291 8.01 -11.03 17.05
N GLY A 292 7.09 -11.74 17.70
CA GLY A 292 5.85 -11.18 18.21
C GLY A 292 4.88 -10.73 17.10
N ILE A 293 4.90 -11.44 15.97
CA ILE A 293 4.03 -11.16 14.83
C ILE A 293 2.69 -11.85 15.06
N ARG A 294 1.60 -11.11 14.89
CA ARG A 294 0.25 -11.65 14.87
C ARG A 294 -0.22 -11.72 13.41
N PRO A 295 -0.90 -12.78 12.97
CA PRO A 295 -1.49 -12.79 11.65
C PRO A 295 -2.66 -11.82 11.56
N PHE A 296 -2.89 -11.27 10.38
CA PHE A 296 -4.02 -10.42 10.06
C PHE A 296 -5.32 -11.20 10.28
N SER A 297 -6.26 -10.56 10.98
CA SER A 297 -7.59 -11.09 11.25
C SER A 297 -8.59 -10.00 10.91
N GLY A 298 -8.83 -9.83 9.61
CA GLY A 298 -9.81 -8.87 9.10
C GLY A 298 -11.24 -9.35 9.31
N SER A 299 -12.19 -8.42 9.22
CA SER A 299 -13.63 -8.67 9.38
C SER A 299 -14.25 -9.44 8.21
N PHE A 300 -13.56 -9.52 7.07
CA PHE A 300 -14.07 -10.10 5.84
C PHE A 300 -13.28 -11.34 5.42
N PRO A 301 -13.92 -12.32 4.75
CA PRO A 301 -13.19 -13.39 4.07
C PRO A 301 -12.22 -12.81 3.03
N ALA A 302 -11.03 -13.41 2.93
CA ALA A 302 -9.99 -12.97 2.00
C ALA A 302 -10.47 -12.88 0.53
N ASP A 303 -11.27 -13.85 0.11
CA ASP A 303 -11.77 -14.05 -1.26
C ASP A 303 -13.16 -13.42 -1.49
N LEU A 304 -13.56 -12.45 -0.66
CA LEU A 304 -14.90 -11.86 -0.73
C LEU A 304 -15.23 -11.27 -2.10
N LEU A 305 -14.28 -10.55 -2.73
CA LEU A 305 -14.50 -9.90 -4.03
C LEU A 305 -14.60 -10.93 -5.17
N GLU A 306 -13.73 -11.93 -5.15
CA GLU A 306 -13.72 -13.05 -6.09
C GLU A 306 -15.03 -13.84 -6.03
N LYS A 307 -15.57 -14.05 -4.83
CA LYS A 307 -16.88 -14.68 -4.62
C LYS A 307 -18.05 -13.91 -5.24
N PHE A 308 -17.94 -12.60 -5.41
CA PHE A 308 -18.94 -11.79 -6.12
C PHE A 308 -18.71 -11.81 -7.63
N ALA A 309 -17.46 -11.73 -8.09
CA ALA A 309 -17.13 -11.78 -9.51
C ALA A 309 -17.57 -13.10 -10.17
N ASN A 310 -17.45 -14.23 -9.45
CA ASN A 310 -17.84 -15.56 -9.94
C ASN A 310 -19.36 -15.81 -9.96
N LYS A 311 -20.20 -14.85 -9.54
CA LYS A 311 -21.68 -14.97 -9.53
C LYS A 311 -22.37 -14.18 -10.64
N THR A 312 -21.61 -13.47 -11.45
CA THR A 312 -22.04 -12.68 -12.62
C THR A 312 -21.60 -13.36 -13.91
#